data_AF-A0A350XIQ3-F1
#
_entry.id   AF-A0A350XIQ3-F1
#
_cell.length_a   1.000
_cell.length_b   1.000
_cell.length_c   1.000
_cell.angle_alpha   90.00
_cell.angle_beta   90.00
_cell.angle_gamma   90.00
#
_symmetry.space_group_name_H-M   'P 1'
#
loop_
_entity.id
_entity.type
_entity.pdbx_description
1 polymer ?
#
loop_
_entity_poly.entity_id
_entity_poly.type
_entity_poly.pdbx_seq_one_letter_code
_entity_poly.pdbx_strand_id
1 'polypeptide(L)'
;MKPALSEAVKELIKKARIVSFSGWEATHPPAIIPLFQAADDEGRYLTDADFQQIQNLSPATSDLIPVAKLLRDRVTEIVDEAREVVLTTFPDITQPGGGLYPAPRAEACWRDFWH
;
A
#
# COMPACT_ATOMS: atom_id res chain seq x y z
N MET A 1 9.11 28.06 7.29
CA MET A 1 10.21 27.51 6.45
C MET A 1 10.26 26.00 6.73
N LYS A 2 9.96 25.13 5.76
CA LYS A 2 10.14 23.68 5.97
C LYS A 2 11.64 23.41 6.07
N PRO A 3 12.15 22.76 7.13
CA PRO A 3 13.57 22.43 7.21
C PRO A 3 13.95 21.52 6.05
N ALA A 4 15.11 21.76 5.43
CA ALA A 4 15.64 20.89 4.39
C ALA A 4 16.04 19.55 5.01
N LEU A 5 15.63 18.45 4.36
CA LEU A 5 16.03 17.10 4.78
C LEU A 5 17.52 16.90 4.52
N SER A 6 18.21 16.22 5.44
CA SER A 6 19.60 15.81 5.22
C SER A 6 19.71 14.77 4.10
N GLU A 7 20.86 14.65 3.47
CA GLU A 7 21.10 13.62 2.44
C GLU A 7 20.89 12.21 2.99
N ALA A 8 21.30 11.96 4.25
CA ALA A 8 21.05 10.69 4.91
C ALA A 8 19.54 10.37 5.01
N VAL A 9 18.70 11.36 5.32
CA VAL A 9 17.25 11.17 5.37
C VAL A 9 16.66 10.95 3.98
N LYS A 10 17.14 11.65 2.95
CA LYS A 10 16.71 11.42 1.56
C LYS A 10 17.04 10.00 1.08
N GLU A 11 18.23 9.50 1.42
CA GLU A 11 18.62 8.13 1.10
C GLU A 11 17.78 7.09 1.85
N LEU A 12 17.39 7.36 3.10
CA LEU A 12 16.47 6.49 3.83
C LEU A 12 15.06 6.50 3.22
N ILE A 13 14.56 7.65 2.76
CA ILE A 13 13.27 7.74 2.08
C ILE A 13 13.26 6.90 0.80
N LYS A 14 14.35 6.94 0.00
CA LYS A 14 14.47 6.11 -1.21
C LYS A 14 14.52 4.60 -0.92
N LYS A 15 14.98 4.22 0.28
CA LYS A 15 15.08 2.81 0.71
C LYS A 15 13.87 2.35 1.50
N ALA A 16 12.97 3.25 1.87
CA ALA A 16 11.77 2.93 2.60
C ALA A 16 10.88 2.09 1.68
N ARG A 17 10.55 0.89 2.15
CA ARG A 17 9.59 -0.01 1.51
C ARG A 17 8.37 -0.09 2.39
N ILE A 18 7.20 -0.15 1.78
CA ILE A 18 5.94 -0.26 2.52
C ILE A 18 5.77 -1.71 2.96
N VAL A 19 5.96 -2.66 2.03
CA VAL A 19 5.87 -4.09 2.31
C VAL A 19 7.26 -4.71 2.45
N SER A 20 7.44 -5.50 3.52
CA SER A 20 8.61 -6.37 3.67
C SER A 20 8.28 -7.78 3.20
N PHE A 21 9.04 -8.28 2.23
CA PHE A 21 8.93 -9.66 1.73
C PHE A 21 9.87 -10.64 2.44
N SER A 22 10.51 -10.22 3.52
CA SER A 22 11.40 -11.09 4.31
C SER A 22 10.63 -12.32 4.83
N GLY A 23 11.10 -13.52 4.49
CA GLY A 23 10.49 -14.78 4.93
C GLY A 23 9.40 -15.32 3.99
N TRP A 24 9.09 -14.61 2.90
CA TRP A 24 8.13 -15.09 1.90
C TRP A 24 8.66 -16.28 1.10
N GLU A 25 9.97 -16.51 1.09
CA GLU A 25 10.60 -17.66 0.44
C GLU A 25 10.11 -19.00 1.00
N ALA A 26 9.53 -19.01 2.22
CA ALA A 26 8.93 -20.19 2.82
C ALA A 26 7.58 -20.59 2.19
N THR A 27 6.87 -19.64 1.58
CA THR A 27 5.50 -19.83 1.05
C THR A 27 5.36 -19.48 -0.43
N HIS A 28 6.32 -18.75 -1.00
CA HIS A 28 6.30 -18.24 -2.37
C HIS A 28 7.60 -18.65 -3.09
N PRO A 29 7.52 -19.05 -4.37
CA PRO A 29 8.72 -19.24 -5.18
C PRO A 29 9.60 -17.98 -5.19
N PRO A 30 10.93 -18.09 -5.06
CA PRO A 30 11.82 -16.92 -5.09
C PRO A 30 11.66 -16.06 -6.34
N ALA A 31 11.23 -16.65 -7.46
CA ALA A 31 11.00 -15.97 -8.72
C ALA A 31 9.82 -14.98 -8.72
N ILE A 32 8.84 -15.11 -7.81
CA ILE A 32 7.69 -14.19 -7.77
C ILE A 32 7.90 -13.01 -6.83
N ILE A 33 8.82 -13.10 -5.86
CA ILE A 33 9.11 -12.03 -4.89
C ILE A 33 9.53 -10.72 -5.59
N PRO A 34 10.41 -10.73 -6.62
CA PRO A 34 10.76 -9.51 -7.34
C PRO A 34 9.57 -8.82 -8.03
N LEU A 35 8.53 -9.56 -8.43
CA LEU A 35 7.34 -8.99 -9.05
C LEU A 35 6.53 -8.17 -8.05
N PHE A 36 6.36 -8.69 -6.82
CA PHE A 36 5.73 -7.93 -5.74
C PHE A 36 6.58 -6.72 -5.32
N GLN A 37 7.91 -6.89 -5.23
CA GLN A 37 8.80 -5.80 -4.87
C GLN A 37 8.76 -4.67 -5.91
N ALA A 38 8.69 -4.98 -7.21
CA ALA A 38 8.59 -3.96 -8.25
C ALA A 38 7.29 -3.14 -8.12
N ALA A 39 6.16 -3.79 -7.82
CA ALA A 39 4.89 -3.09 -7.60
C ALA A 39 4.93 -2.21 -6.33
N ASP A 40 5.53 -2.69 -5.24
CA ASP A 40 5.74 -1.95 -3.99
C ASP A 40 6.66 -0.73 -4.19
N ASP A 41 7.80 -0.92 -4.87
CA ASP A 41 8.76 0.14 -5.18
C ASP A 41 8.13 1.23 -6.08
N GLU A 42 7.19 0.85 -6.95
CA GLU A 42 6.43 1.77 -7.81
C GLU A 42 5.19 2.37 -7.12
N GLY A 43 4.89 1.97 -5.88
CA GLY A 43 3.73 2.47 -5.13
C GLY A 43 2.40 2.19 -5.81
N ARG A 44 2.26 1.01 -6.44
CA ARG A 44 1.04 0.59 -7.16
C ARG A 44 0.66 -0.84 -6.83
N TYR A 45 -0.61 -1.18 -7.05
CA TYR A 45 -1.03 -2.57 -7.06
C TYR A 45 -0.49 -3.32 -8.29
N LEU A 46 -0.57 -4.66 -8.21
CA LEU A 46 -0.27 -5.55 -9.32
C LEU A 46 -1.20 -5.27 -10.52
N THR A 47 -0.60 -5.15 -11.69
CA THR A 47 -1.31 -5.06 -12.97
C THR A 47 -1.76 -6.44 -13.42
N ASP A 48 -2.61 -6.47 -14.45
CA ASP A 48 -3.01 -7.73 -15.09
C ASP A 48 -1.81 -8.49 -15.69
N ALA A 49 -0.79 -7.77 -16.14
CA ALA A 49 0.47 -8.36 -16.61
C ALA A 49 1.26 -9.01 -15.46
N ASP A 50 1.34 -8.34 -14.30
CA ASP A 50 2.01 -8.91 -13.12
C ASP A 50 1.29 -10.19 -12.64
N PHE A 51 -0.05 -10.16 -12.59
CA PHE A 51 -0.85 -11.34 -12.25
C PHE A 51 -0.61 -12.50 -13.21
N GLN A 52 -0.53 -12.25 -14.52
CA GLN A 52 -0.24 -13.29 -15.50
C GLN A 52 1.15 -13.90 -15.30
N GLN A 53 2.15 -13.08 -14.97
CA GLN A 53 3.50 -13.56 -14.67
C GLN A 53 3.53 -14.40 -13.38
N ILE A 54 2.88 -13.92 -12.31
CA ILE A 54 2.76 -14.65 -11.04
C ILE A 54 2.05 -15.99 -11.26
N GLN A 55 0.96 -16.01 -12.02
CA GLN A 55 0.24 -17.24 -12.35
C GLN A 55 1.13 -18.29 -13.02
N ASN A 56 1.95 -17.86 -13.98
CA ASN A 56 2.85 -18.76 -14.70
C ASN A 56 3.96 -19.32 -13.79
N LEU A 57 4.44 -18.52 -12.84
CA LEU A 57 5.54 -18.87 -11.93
C LEU A 57 5.07 -19.61 -10.67
N SER A 58 3.83 -19.42 -10.26
CA SER A 58 3.22 -20.05 -9.09
C SER A 58 1.76 -20.42 -9.34
N PRO A 59 1.47 -21.44 -10.18
CA PRO A 59 0.11 -21.82 -10.53
C PRO A 59 -0.75 -22.18 -9.32
N ALA A 60 -0.15 -22.66 -8.23
CA ALA A 60 -0.82 -22.97 -6.98
C ALA A 60 -1.47 -21.74 -6.30
N THR A 61 -1.07 -20.53 -6.66
CA THR A 61 -1.64 -19.28 -6.14
C THR A 61 -2.72 -18.67 -7.05
N SER A 62 -3.01 -19.32 -8.19
CA SER A 62 -3.95 -18.80 -9.19
C SER A 62 -5.34 -18.54 -8.64
N ASP A 63 -5.81 -19.36 -7.69
CA ASP A 63 -7.15 -19.24 -7.11
C ASP A 63 -7.32 -17.94 -6.31
N LEU A 64 -6.22 -17.31 -5.88
CA LEU A 64 -6.23 -16.03 -5.15
C LEU A 64 -6.24 -14.82 -6.09
N ILE A 65 -5.87 -14.99 -7.37
CA ILE A 65 -5.77 -13.89 -8.32
C ILE A 65 -7.12 -13.18 -8.55
N PRO A 66 -8.26 -13.87 -8.73
CA PRO A 66 -9.55 -13.18 -8.87
C PRO A 66 -9.91 -12.31 -7.67
N VAL A 67 -9.59 -12.77 -6.46
CA VAL A 67 -9.82 -12.01 -5.22
C VAL A 67 -8.92 -10.78 -5.18
N ALA A 68 -7.63 -10.93 -5.49
CA ALA A 68 -6.69 -9.81 -5.53
C ALA A 68 -7.08 -8.76 -6.58
N LYS A 69 -7.55 -9.18 -7.76
CA LYS A 69 -8.07 -8.28 -8.79
C LYS A 69 -9.31 -7.53 -8.31
N LEU A 70 -10.28 -8.23 -7.70
CA LEU A 70 -11.48 -7.59 -7.15
C LEU A 70 -11.13 -6.51 -6.12
N LEU A 71 -10.21 -6.80 -5.20
CA LEU A 71 -9.76 -5.83 -4.18
C LEU A 71 -9.08 -4.62 -4.83
N ARG A 72 -8.15 -4.85 -5.77
CA ARG A 72 -7.47 -3.78 -6.52
C ARG A 72 -8.47 -2.89 -7.26
N ASP A 73 -9.40 -3.50 -8.00
CA ASP A 73 -10.33 -2.78 -8.88
C ASP A 73 -11.36 -1.98 -8.07
N ARG A 74 -11.58 -2.34 -6.80
CA ARG A 74 -12.53 -1.72 -5.88
C ARG A 74 -11.87 -0.86 -4.81
N VAL A 75 -10.55 -0.66 -4.85
CA VAL A 75 -9.80 0.03 -3.79
C VAL A 75 -10.37 1.40 -3.44
N THR A 76 -10.71 2.21 -4.44
CA THR A 76 -11.23 3.56 -4.20
C THR A 76 -12.51 3.50 -3.36
N GLU A 77 -13.43 2.61 -3.71
CA GLU A 77 -14.68 2.42 -2.97
C GLU A 77 -14.41 1.93 -1.54
N ILE A 78 -13.53 0.94 -1.38
CA ILE A 78 -13.18 0.38 -0.06
C ILE A 78 -12.55 1.44 0.85
N VAL A 79 -11.59 2.21 0.33
CA VAL A 79 -10.88 3.25 1.09
C VAL A 79 -11.80 4.42 1.41
N ASP A 80 -12.68 4.83 0.48
CA ASP A 80 -13.62 5.93 0.71
C ASP A 80 -14.69 5.54 1.73
N GLU A 81 -15.24 4.32 1.68
CA GLU A 81 -16.17 3.81 2.69
C GLU A 81 -15.50 3.74 4.08
N ALA A 82 -14.27 3.21 4.16
CA ALA A 82 -13.51 3.18 5.41
C ALA A 82 -13.25 4.59 5.96
N ARG A 83 -12.91 5.55 5.09
CA ARG A 83 -12.73 6.95 5.46
C ARG A 83 -14.03 7.55 6.02
N GLU A 84 -15.16 7.32 5.37
CA GLU A 84 -16.46 7.82 5.81
C GLU A 84 -16.83 7.29 7.21
N VAL A 85 -16.58 6.00 7.46
CA VAL A 85 -16.80 5.40 8.79
C VAL A 85 -15.93 6.07 9.85
N VAL A 86 -14.65 6.33 9.58
CA VAL A 86 -13.76 7.05 10.52
C VAL A 86 -14.26 8.45 10.81
N LEU A 87 -14.62 9.20 9.78
CA LEU A 87 -15.09 10.59 9.93
C LEU A 87 -16.43 10.65 10.66
N THR A 88 -17.32 9.68 10.45
CA THR A 88 -18.59 9.58 11.17
C THR A 88 -18.39 9.19 12.63
N THR A 89 -17.47 8.28 12.91
CA THR A 89 -17.16 7.81 14.27
C THR A 89 -16.44 8.88 15.09
N PHE A 90 -15.58 9.68 14.45
CA PHE A 90 -14.79 10.72 15.08
C PHE A 90 -14.95 12.07 14.34
N PRO A 91 -16.09 12.78 14.51
CA PRO A 91 -16.43 13.96 13.71
C PRO A 91 -15.41 15.11 13.82
N ASP A 92 -14.71 15.22 14.95
CA ASP A 92 -13.73 16.29 15.19
C ASP A 92 -12.29 15.88 14.87
N ILE A 93 -12.05 14.67 14.35
CA ILE A 93 -10.68 14.13 14.19
C ILE A 93 -9.82 14.94 13.22
N THR A 94 -10.44 15.67 12.29
CA THR A 94 -9.78 16.54 11.30
C THR A 94 -9.74 18.01 11.71
N GLN A 95 -10.42 18.39 12.80
CA GLN A 95 -10.44 19.76 13.33
C GLN A 95 -9.18 20.08 14.13
N PRO A 96 -8.85 21.36 14.39
CA PRO A 96 -7.73 21.72 15.27
C PRO A 96 -7.79 21.01 16.63
N GLY A 97 -6.75 20.25 16.94
CA GLY A 97 -6.68 19.40 18.15
C GLY A 97 -7.08 17.94 17.93
N GLY A 98 -7.70 17.61 16.79
CA GLY A 98 -8.00 16.24 16.37
C GLY A 98 -6.77 15.47 15.88
N GLY A 99 -6.82 14.13 15.95
CA GLY A 99 -5.69 13.25 15.64
C GLY A 99 -5.20 13.31 14.19
N LEU A 100 -6.07 13.69 13.25
CA LEU A 100 -5.79 13.84 11.82
C LEU A 100 -5.56 15.30 11.40
N TYR A 101 -5.49 16.24 12.35
CA TYR A 101 -5.07 17.61 12.10
C TYR A 101 -3.56 17.81 12.34
N PRO A 102 -2.85 18.59 11.51
CA PRO A 102 -3.32 19.29 10.31
C PRO A 102 -3.48 18.33 9.12
N ALA A 103 -4.07 18.81 8.01
CA ALA A 103 -4.37 18.03 6.81
C ALA A 103 -3.28 17.02 6.36
N PRO A 104 -1.96 17.31 6.42
CA PRO A 104 -0.94 16.30 6.11
C PRO A 104 -1.00 15.01 6.94
N ARG A 105 -1.56 15.03 8.15
CA ARG A 105 -1.80 13.82 8.96
C ARG A 105 -2.99 13.01 8.44
N ALA A 106 -4.07 13.69 8.02
CA ALA A 106 -5.18 13.05 7.34
C ALA A 106 -4.70 12.38 6.04
N GLU A 107 -3.93 13.07 5.21
CA GLU A 107 -3.36 12.49 3.98
C GLU A 107 -2.48 11.27 4.25
N ALA A 108 -1.72 11.29 5.35
CA ALA A 108 -0.97 10.10 5.77
C ALA A 108 -1.89 8.94 6.15
N CYS A 109 -2.91 9.20 6.96
CA CYS A 109 -3.89 8.18 7.37
C CYS A 109 -4.62 7.57 6.16
N TRP A 110 -4.99 8.38 5.16
CA TRP A 110 -5.67 7.88 3.97
C TRP A 110 -4.76 7.06 3.06
N ARG A 111 -3.48 7.44 2.98
CA ARG A 111 -2.47 6.62 2.30
C ARG A 111 -2.26 5.30 3.03
N ASP A 112 -2.30 5.29 4.37
CA ASP A 112 -2.17 4.07 5.17
C ASP A 112 -3.37 3.12 5.00
N PHE A 113 -4.54 3.61 4.59
CA PHE A 113 -5.68 2.75 4.20
C PHE A 113 -5.52 2.11 2.83
N TRP A 114 -4.75 2.75 1.96
CA TRP A 114 -4.47 2.22 0.62
C TRP A 114 -3.36 1.16 0.65
N HIS A 115 -2.38 1.29 1.55
CA HIS A 115 -1.30 0.32 1.76
C HIS A 115 -1.78 -0.93 2.50
#